data_AF-A0A8S2XAL9-F1
#
_entry.id   AF-A0A8S2XAL9-F1
#
_cell.length_a   1.000
_cell.length_b   1.000
_cell.length_c   1.000
_cell.angle_alpha   90.00
_cell.angle_beta   90.00
_cell.angle_gamma   90.00
#
_symmetry.space_group_name_H-M   'P 1'
#
loop_
_entity.id
_entity.type
_entity.pdbx_description
1 polymer ?
#
loop_
_entity_poly.entity_id
_entity_poly.type
_entity_poly.pdbx_seq_one_letter_code
_entity_poly.pdbx_strand_id
1 'polypeptide(L)'
;MSKKYTHQALVDAVASDMDSKAASIAFKVPASTIRQQHREPTLNIRAGRISYLNSDEESHFVSLMHLLPEYGFDATKNIVLQLAAEYFGSLEFTTQPGSKWLNSFVKRHFDDIIWKKQEKLERARAEAVTEQNPSGWFKTLKDVLIKHDLFDKPNQIFNADESGFSDKAKGN
;
A
#
# COMPACT_ATOMS: atom_id res chain seq x y z
N MET A 1 -12.06 4.06 29.83
CA MET A 1 -12.22 2.77 30.54
C MET A 1 -11.84 1.65 29.59
N SER A 2 -10.85 0.82 29.94
CA SER A 2 -10.43 -0.32 29.11
C SER A 2 -11.54 -1.39 29.09
N LYS A 3 -11.87 -1.91 27.91
CA LYS A 3 -12.84 -3.01 27.77
C LYS A 3 -12.23 -4.27 28.41
N LYS A 4 -13.01 -4.99 29.23
CA LYS A 4 -12.54 -6.21 29.92
C LYS A 4 -12.59 -7.48 29.04
N TYR A 5 -12.90 -7.36 27.75
CA TYR A 5 -13.08 -8.45 26.81
C TYR A 5 -12.47 -8.10 25.44
N THR A 6 -12.03 -9.12 24.69
CA THR A 6 -11.47 -8.96 23.35
C THR A 6 -12.57 -8.81 22.29
N HIS A 7 -12.25 -8.21 21.14
CA HIS A 7 -13.21 -8.08 20.02
C HIS A 7 -13.62 -9.46 19.49
N GLN A 8 -12.66 -10.39 19.37
CA GLN A 8 -12.95 -11.77 18.95
C GLN A 8 -13.96 -12.47 19.86
N ALA A 9 -13.80 -12.37 21.19
CA ALA A 9 -14.73 -12.98 22.14
C ALA A 9 -16.16 -12.41 22.02
N LEU A 10 -16.28 -11.13 21.65
CA LEU A 10 -17.58 -10.51 21.38
C LEU A 10 -18.19 -11.00 20.05
N VAL A 11 -17.38 -11.16 19.00
CA VAL A 11 -17.83 -11.71 17.70
C VAL A 11 -18.32 -13.14 17.89
N ASP A 12 -17.54 -13.99 18.55
CA ASP A 12 -17.88 -15.40 18.78
C ASP A 12 -19.15 -15.53 19.64
N ALA A 13 -19.31 -14.66 20.65
CA ALA A 13 -20.49 -14.66 21.52
C ALA A 13 -21.78 -14.29 20.77
N VAL A 14 -21.72 -13.32 19.86
CA VAL A 14 -22.88 -12.88 19.08
C VAL A 14 -23.21 -13.87 17.95
N ALA A 15 -22.21 -14.54 17.40
CA ALA A 15 -22.39 -15.56 16.36
C ALA A 15 -22.86 -16.92 16.92
N SER A 16 -22.72 -17.14 18.23
CA SER A 16 -23.17 -18.39 18.87
C SER A 16 -24.69 -18.50 18.96
N ASP A 17 -25.23 -19.70 18.81
CA ASP A 17 -26.67 -20.03 18.98
C ASP A 17 -27.13 -20.03 20.46
N MET A 18 -26.35 -19.44 21.36
CA MET A 18 -26.63 -19.44 22.80
C MET A 18 -27.48 -18.22 23.20
N ASP A 19 -28.35 -18.37 24.21
CA ASP A 19 -28.99 -17.19 24.84
C ASP A 19 -27.93 -16.24 25.39
N SER A 20 -28.20 -14.93 25.38
CA SER A 20 -27.22 -13.91 25.76
C SER A 20 -26.65 -14.09 27.18
N LYS A 21 -27.38 -14.74 28.11
CA LYS A 21 -26.85 -15.08 29.44
C LYS A 21 -25.87 -16.26 29.39
N ALA A 22 -26.18 -17.29 28.61
CA ALA A 22 -25.30 -18.45 28.42
C ALA A 22 -24.01 -18.03 27.68
N ALA A 23 -24.14 -17.26 26.60
CA ALA A 23 -23.01 -16.69 25.87
C ALA A 23 -22.15 -15.77 26.77
N SER A 24 -22.78 -15.02 27.69
CA SER A 24 -22.05 -14.16 28.62
C SER A 24 -21.09 -14.92 29.53
N ILE A 25 -21.52 -16.08 30.03
CA ILE A 25 -20.71 -16.93 30.90
C ILE A 25 -19.59 -17.60 30.08
N ALA A 26 -19.94 -18.14 28.91
CA ALA A 26 -19.00 -18.86 28.05
C ALA A 26 -17.87 -17.96 27.52
N PHE A 27 -18.21 -16.77 27.02
CA PHE A 27 -17.27 -15.86 26.35
C PHE A 27 -16.78 -14.72 27.24
N LYS A 28 -17.23 -14.64 28.50
CA LYS A 28 -16.87 -13.58 29.47
C LYS A 28 -17.18 -12.16 28.96
N VAL A 29 -18.22 -12.03 28.13
CA VAL A 29 -18.72 -10.75 27.62
C VAL A 29 -20.02 -10.41 28.36
N PRO A 30 -20.26 -9.19 28.84
CA PRO A 30 -21.52 -8.85 29.51
C PRO A 30 -22.76 -9.13 28.64
N ALA A 31 -23.77 -9.80 29.20
CA ALA A 31 -25.01 -10.13 28.48
C ALA A 31 -25.72 -8.90 27.88
N SER A 32 -25.59 -7.73 28.53
CA SER A 32 -26.11 -6.46 28.01
C SER A 32 -25.44 -6.03 26.72
N THR A 33 -24.12 -6.25 26.58
CA THR A 33 -23.37 -5.96 25.36
C THR A 33 -23.78 -6.89 24.22
N ILE A 34 -23.96 -8.18 24.49
CA ILE A 34 -24.42 -9.16 23.48
C ILE A 34 -25.84 -8.79 23.00
N ARG A 35 -26.76 -8.49 23.92
CA ARG A 35 -28.12 -8.02 23.59
C ARG A 35 -28.13 -6.73 22.78
N GLN A 36 -27.23 -5.80 23.09
CA GLN A 36 -27.08 -4.58 22.32
C GLN A 36 -26.65 -4.90 20.88
N GLN A 37 -25.69 -5.80 20.67
CA GLN A 37 -25.26 -6.19 19.32
C GLN A 37 -26.35 -6.88 18.50
N HIS A 38 -27.23 -7.69 19.12
CA HIS A 38 -28.38 -8.26 18.41
C HIS A 38 -29.44 -7.22 18.03
N ARG A 39 -29.58 -6.14 18.81
CA ARG A 39 -30.52 -5.04 18.50
C ARG A 39 -29.94 -4.05 17.49
N GLU A 40 -28.68 -3.70 17.67
CA GLU A 40 -27.93 -2.74 16.88
C GLU A 40 -26.55 -3.35 16.58
N PRO A 41 -26.40 -4.03 15.43
CA PRO A 41 -25.15 -4.64 15.04
C PRO A 41 -24.07 -3.56 14.83
N THR A 42 -23.18 -3.45 15.81
CA THR A 42 -22.06 -2.50 15.79
C THR A 42 -20.71 -3.20 15.78
N LEU A 43 -20.68 -4.55 15.67
CA LEU A 43 -19.46 -5.37 15.62
C LEU A 43 -18.48 -4.92 14.54
N ASN A 44 -19.02 -4.45 13.41
CA ASN A 44 -18.25 -3.99 12.25
C ASN A 44 -18.01 -2.47 12.26
N ILE A 45 -18.58 -1.74 13.22
CA ILE A 45 -18.40 -0.29 13.32
C ILE A 45 -17.15 -0.03 14.17
N ARG A 46 -16.04 0.29 13.49
CA ARG A 46 -14.82 0.75 14.18
C ARG A 46 -15.13 2.04 14.93
N ALA A 47 -14.66 2.13 16.18
CA ALA A 47 -14.76 3.37 16.95
C ALA A 47 -13.91 4.47 16.29
N GLY A 48 -14.55 5.50 15.74
CA GLY A 48 -13.87 6.60 15.07
C GLY A 48 -14.76 7.30 14.06
N ARG A 49 -14.22 8.35 13.43
CA ARG A 49 -14.89 9.01 12.30
C ARG A 49 -15.00 8.02 11.15
N ILE A 50 -16.18 7.95 10.55
CA ILE A 50 -16.44 7.17 9.34
C ILE A 50 -15.44 7.62 8.26
N SER A 51 -14.92 6.68 7.47
CA SER A 51 -14.07 7.04 6.34
C SER A 51 -14.83 7.98 5.39
N TYR A 52 -14.11 8.83 4.67
CA TYR A 52 -14.73 9.66 3.64
C TYR A 52 -15.28 8.82 2.49
N LEU A 53 -14.59 7.73 2.18
CA LEU A 53 -14.96 6.79 1.13
C LEU A 53 -15.68 5.57 1.73
N ASN A 54 -16.66 5.05 1.01
CA ASN A 54 -17.26 3.75 1.28
C ASN A 54 -16.33 2.60 0.83
N SER A 55 -16.69 1.35 1.15
CA SER A 55 -15.82 0.19 0.86
C SER A 55 -15.53 0.00 -0.63
N ASP A 56 -16.52 0.26 -1.50
CA ASP A 56 -16.39 0.08 -2.94
C ASP A 56 -15.52 1.19 -3.56
N GLU A 57 -15.71 2.43 -3.09
CA GLU A 57 -14.89 3.58 -3.48
C GLU A 57 -13.44 3.42 -3.01
N GLU A 58 -13.22 2.92 -1.79
CA GLU A 58 -11.86 2.61 -1.32
C GLU A 58 -11.23 1.53 -2.19
N SER A 59 -11.95 0.46 -2.52
CA SER A 59 -11.46 -0.63 -3.39
C SER A 59 -11.12 -0.14 -4.79
N HIS A 60 -11.95 0.74 -5.35
CA HIS A 60 -11.66 1.38 -6.64
C HIS A 60 -10.41 2.25 -6.56
N PHE A 61 -10.26 3.05 -5.50
CA PHE A 61 -9.06 3.87 -5.33
C PHE A 61 -7.78 3.03 -5.17
N VAL A 62 -7.85 1.87 -4.49
CA VAL A 62 -6.75 0.89 -4.46
C VAL A 62 -6.37 0.47 -5.88
N SER A 63 -7.34 0.13 -6.73
CA SER A 63 -7.06 -0.26 -8.12
C SER A 63 -6.37 0.86 -8.92
N LEU A 64 -6.76 2.13 -8.70
CA LEU A 64 -6.12 3.28 -9.33
C LEU A 64 -4.67 3.46 -8.86
N MET A 65 -4.37 3.16 -7.60
CA MET A 65 -3.01 3.22 -7.05
C MET A 65 -2.09 2.14 -7.63
N HIS A 66 -2.63 0.99 -8.07
CA HIS A 66 -1.85 -0.06 -8.74
C HIS A 66 -1.53 0.25 -10.20
N LEU A 67 -2.30 1.12 -10.85
CA LEU A 67 -2.15 1.43 -12.27
C LEU A 67 -0.73 1.92 -12.62
N LEU A 68 -0.20 2.90 -11.88
CA LEU A 68 1.14 3.44 -12.15
C LEU A 68 2.26 2.37 -12.01
N PRO A 69 2.31 1.61 -10.90
CA PRO A 69 3.23 0.48 -10.78
C PRO A 69 3.11 -0.56 -11.89
N GLU A 70 1.89 -0.87 -12.37
CA GLU A 70 1.68 -1.82 -13.48
C GLU A 70 2.33 -1.34 -14.78
N TYR A 71 2.36 -0.04 -15.02
CA TYR A 71 3.06 0.56 -16.16
C TYR A 71 4.55 0.86 -15.89
N GLY A 72 5.09 0.43 -14.74
CA GLY A 72 6.49 0.62 -14.37
C GLY A 72 6.83 2.02 -13.84
N PHE A 73 5.84 2.78 -13.40
CA PHE A 73 6.03 4.10 -12.79
C PHE A 73 5.88 4.05 -11.27
N ASP A 74 6.73 4.79 -10.57
CA ASP A 74 6.65 4.92 -9.12
C ASP A 74 5.46 5.80 -8.72
N ALA A 75 4.49 5.21 -8.00
CA ALA A 75 3.41 5.96 -7.36
C ALA A 75 3.94 6.71 -6.13
N THR A 76 4.48 7.91 -6.32
CA THR A 76 4.96 8.73 -5.19
C THR A 76 3.80 9.29 -4.37
N LYS A 77 4.08 9.62 -3.10
CA LYS A 77 3.09 10.23 -2.18
C LYS A 77 2.38 11.44 -2.78
N ASN A 78 3.10 12.31 -3.49
CA ASN A 78 2.51 13.53 -4.08
C ASN A 78 1.57 13.18 -5.23
N ILE A 79 1.97 12.25 -6.10
CA ILE A 79 1.13 11.76 -7.20
C ILE A 79 -0.13 11.11 -6.65
N VAL A 80 0.00 10.25 -5.64
CA VAL A 80 -1.15 9.59 -5.01
C VAL A 80 -2.08 10.59 -4.32
N LEU A 81 -1.56 11.67 -3.71
CA LEU A 81 -2.40 12.73 -3.14
C LEU A 81 -3.12 13.54 -4.21
N GLN A 82 -2.48 13.80 -5.36
CA GLN A 82 -3.12 14.47 -6.49
C GLN A 82 -4.22 13.57 -7.08
N LEU A 83 -3.92 12.30 -7.31
CA LEU A 83 -4.89 11.30 -7.77
C LEU A 83 -6.09 11.19 -6.81
N ALA A 84 -5.84 11.20 -5.49
CA ALA A 84 -6.90 11.23 -4.49
C ALA A 84 -7.75 12.50 -4.55
N ALA A 85 -7.13 13.67 -4.78
CA ALA A 85 -7.83 14.94 -4.90
C ALA A 85 -8.75 14.97 -6.13
N GLU A 86 -8.28 14.44 -7.26
CA GLU A 86 -9.07 14.28 -8.49
C GLU A 86 -10.23 13.29 -8.26
N TYR A 87 -9.96 12.16 -7.60
CA TYR A 87 -10.99 11.18 -7.26
C TYR A 87 -12.06 11.75 -6.31
N PHE A 88 -11.66 12.48 -5.27
CA PHE A 88 -12.61 13.20 -4.40
C PHE A 88 -13.41 14.27 -5.14
N GLY A 89 -12.80 14.97 -6.09
CA GLY A 89 -13.51 15.92 -6.95
C GLY A 89 -14.58 15.22 -7.80
N SER A 90 -14.28 14.03 -8.33
CA SER A 90 -15.25 13.24 -9.11
C SER A 90 -16.45 12.74 -8.30
N LEU A 91 -16.27 12.59 -6.98
CA LEU A 91 -17.30 12.20 -6.03
C LEU A 91 -17.96 13.41 -5.33
N GLU A 92 -17.68 14.63 -5.80
CA GLU A 92 -18.22 15.89 -5.29
C GLU A 92 -17.93 16.14 -3.79
N PHE A 93 -16.84 15.57 -3.25
CA PHE A 93 -16.43 15.88 -1.89
C PHE A 93 -15.87 17.30 -1.78
N THR A 94 -16.36 18.06 -0.79
CA THR A 94 -15.85 19.40 -0.46
C THR A 94 -14.51 19.37 0.28
N THR A 95 -14.12 18.23 0.84
CA THR A 95 -12.88 18.07 1.59
C THR A 95 -11.80 17.49 0.71
N GLN A 96 -10.59 18.07 0.76
CA GLN A 96 -9.43 17.58 0.03
C GLN A 96 -8.64 16.54 0.85
N PRO A 97 -8.11 15.47 0.22
CA PRO A 97 -7.34 14.46 0.92
C PRO A 97 -5.97 15.00 1.29
N GLY A 98 -5.64 14.93 2.58
CA GLY A 98 -4.33 15.32 3.08
C GLY A 98 -3.41 14.12 3.32
N SER A 99 -2.13 14.40 3.61
CA SER A 99 -1.14 13.39 4.01
C SER A 99 -1.61 12.49 5.16
N LYS A 100 -2.36 13.05 6.12
CA LYS A 100 -2.91 12.28 7.26
C LYS A 100 -3.98 11.29 6.83
N TRP A 101 -4.83 11.69 5.87
CA TRP A 101 -5.85 10.83 5.30
C TRP A 101 -5.18 9.67 4.57
N LEU A 102 -4.21 9.96 3.69
CA LEU A 102 -3.49 8.94 2.93
C LEU A 102 -2.78 7.93 3.84
N ASN A 103 -2.10 8.40 4.88
CA ASN A 103 -1.48 7.51 5.87
C ASN A 103 -2.50 6.61 6.58
N SER A 104 -3.71 7.13 6.84
CA SER A 104 -4.78 6.35 7.47
C SER A 104 -5.42 5.38 6.48
N PHE A 105 -5.54 5.76 5.22
CA PHE A 105 -6.03 4.92 4.13
C PHE A 105 -5.12 3.72 3.91
N VAL A 106 -3.81 3.95 3.72
CA VAL A 106 -2.83 2.86 3.54
C VAL A 106 -2.77 1.92 4.74
N LYS A 107 -2.97 2.43 5.96
CA LYS A 107 -3.09 1.56 7.15
C LYS A 107 -4.32 0.66 7.14
N ARG A 108 -5.42 1.08 6.49
CA ARG A 108 -6.63 0.24 6.35
C ARG A 108 -6.44 -0.83 5.28
N HIS A 109 -5.71 -0.52 4.22
CA HIS A 109 -5.44 -1.37 3.06
C HIS A 109 -3.98 -1.86 3.03
N PHE A 110 -3.43 -2.20 4.20
CA PHE A 110 -2.00 -2.54 4.30
C PHE A 110 -1.67 -3.90 3.64
N ASP A 111 -2.67 -4.76 3.51
CA ASP A 111 -2.55 -6.05 2.82
C ASP A 111 -2.36 -5.87 1.31
N ASP A 112 -2.91 -4.79 0.73
CA ASP A 112 -2.86 -4.49 -0.70
C ASP A 112 -1.78 -3.44 -1.05
N ILE A 113 -1.55 -2.45 -0.17
CA ILE A 113 -0.69 -1.30 -0.42
C ILE A 113 0.35 -1.13 0.68
N ILE A 114 1.62 -1.13 0.29
CA ILE A 114 2.75 -0.90 1.20
C ILE A 114 3.70 0.13 0.59
N TRP A 115 4.07 1.14 1.39
CA TRP A 115 5.12 2.09 1.00
C TRP A 115 6.50 1.45 1.07
N LYS A 116 7.20 1.39 -0.08
CA LYS A 116 8.63 1.03 -0.14
C LYS A 116 9.48 2.29 0.00
N LYS A 117 10.57 2.19 0.76
CA LYS A 117 11.61 3.24 0.77
C LYS A 117 12.39 3.18 -0.54
N GLN A 118 12.41 4.28 -1.28
CA GLN A 118 13.19 4.39 -2.52
C GLN A 118 14.68 4.27 -2.23
N GLU A 119 15.38 3.43 -3.01
CA GLU A 119 16.83 3.30 -2.93
C GLU A 119 17.53 4.50 -3.60
N LYS A 120 18.75 4.83 -3.16
CA LYS A 120 19.49 5.99 -3.73
C LYS A 120 19.70 5.88 -5.24
N LEU A 121 19.92 4.65 -5.73
CA LEU A 121 20.14 4.38 -7.14
C LEU A 121 18.84 4.51 -7.95
N GLU A 122 17.71 4.04 -7.40
CA GLU A 122 16.38 4.21 -8.00
C GLU A 122 16.06 5.70 -8.17
N ARG A 123 16.35 6.53 -7.16
CA ARG A 123 16.14 7.98 -7.24
C ARG A 123 17.00 8.64 -8.32
N ALA A 124 18.30 8.35 -8.35
CA ALA A 124 19.19 8.90 -9.36
C ALA A 124 18.80 8.48 -10.78
N ARG A 125 18.32 7.24 -10.95
CA ARG A 125 17.76 6.75 -12.22
C ARG A 125 16.50 7.52 -12.60
N ALA A 126 15.55 7.68 -11.68
CA ALA A 126 14.31 8.43 -11.95
C ALA A 126 14.60 9.89 -12.35
N GLU A 127 15.54 10.57 -11.69
CA GLU A 127 15.98 11.93 -12.02
C GLU A 127 16.68 12.01 -13.39
N ALA A 128 17.37 10.94 -13.80
CA ALA A 128 18.11 10.88 -15.06
C ALA A 128 17.26 10.44 -16.26
N VAL A 129 16.02 9.99 -16.06
CA VAL A 129 15.13 9.59 -17.17
C VAL A 129 14.55 10.84 -17.85
N THR A 130 15.00 11.10 -19.07
CA THR A 130 14.37 12.01 -20.04
C THR A 130 13.87 11.18 -21.23
N GLU A 131 12.93 11.67 -22.04
CA GLU A 131 12.42 10.93 -23.21
C GLU A 131 13.53 10.47 -24.18
N GLN A 132 14.60 11.27 -24.27
CA GLN A 132 15.73 11.01 -25.16
C GLN A 132 16.71 9.96 -24.60
N ASN A 133 16.79 9.79 -23.28
CA ASN A 133 17.81 8.94 -22.65
C ASN A 133 17.59 7.43 -22.90
N PRO A 134 16.39 6.86 -22.70
CA PRO A 134 16.13 5.46 -23.04
C PRO A 134 16.35 5.19 -24.52
N SER A 135 15.84 6.06 -25.39
CA SER A 135 15.98 5.94 -26.85
C SER A 135 17.45 5.95 -27.29
N GLY A 136 18.25 6.87 -26.75
CA GLY A 136 19.69 6.95 -27.03
C GLY A 136 20.47 5.74 -26.52
N TRP A 137 20.12 5.24 -25.33
CA TRP A 137 20.72 4.04 -24.76
C TRP A 137 20.43 2.80 -25.60
N PHE A 138 19.16 2.54 -25.94
CA PHE A 138 18.79 1.40 -26.78
C PHE A 138 19.37 1.50 -28.19
N LYS A 139 19.45 2.71 -28.76
CA LYS A 139 20.13 2.93 -30.03
C LYS A 139 21.61 2.57 -29.95
N THR A 140 22.31 3.07 -28.93
CA THR A 140 23.74 2.77 -28.73
C THR A 140 23.97 1.28 -28.52
N LEU A 141 23.14 0.64 -27.69
CA LEU A 141 23.19 -0.80 -27.47
C LEU A 141 23.00 -1.56 -28.80
N LYS A 142 21.97 -1.22 -29.56
CA LYS A 142 21.71 -1.83 -30.87
C LYS A 142 22.90 -1.65 -31.80
N ASP A 143 23.42 -0.44 -31.93
CA ASP A 143 24.55 -0.14 -32.82
C ASP A 143 25.82 -0.93 -32.43
N VAL A 144 26.10 -1.07 -31.12
CA VAL A 144 27.21 -1.89 -30.62
C VAL A 144 26.99 -3.38 -30.91
N LEU A 145 25.79 -3.90 -30.66
CA LEU A 145 25.46 -5.30 -30.93
C LEU A 145 25.55 -5.63 -32.42
N ILE A 146 25.13 -4.73 -33.31
CA ILE A 146 25.30 -4.87 -34.77
C ILE A 146 26.79 -4.85 -35.13
N LYS A 147 27.51 -3.82 -34.67
CA LYS A 147 28.92 -3.60 -35.02
C LYS A 147 29.82 -4.78 -34.67
N HIS A 148 29.52 -5.47 -33.58
CA HIS A 148 30.32 -6.59 -33.08
C HIS A 148 29.69 -7.97 -33.33
N ASP A 149 28.55 -8.03 -34.06
CA ASP A 149 27.84 -9.28 -34.37
C ASP A 149 27.51 -10.12 -33.12
N LEU A 150 26.92 -9.45 -32.12
CA LEU A 150 26.70 -9.99 -30.77
C LEU A 150 25.25 -10.36 -30.44
N PHE A 151 24.28 -10.09 -31.33
CA PHE A 151 22.84 -10.34 -31.04
C PHE A 151 22.56 -11.75 -30.53
N ASP A 152 23.17 -12.75 -31.17
CA ASP A 152 22.97 -14.16 -30.85
C ASP A 152 24.14 -14.78 -30.07
N LYS A 153 25.04 -13.94 -29.52
CA LYS A 153 26.28 -14.39 -28.85
C LYS A 153 26.43 -13.79 -27.44
N PRO A 154 25.46 -13.98 -26.53
CA PRO A 154 25.53 -13.42 -25.18
C PRO A 154 26.77 -13.89 -24.40
N ASN A 155 27.27 -15.10 -24.70
CA ASN A 155 28.46 -15.68 -24.07
C ASN A 155 29.76 -14.91 -24.34
N GLN A 156 29.74 -13.96 -25.29
CA GLN A 156 30.88 -13.09 -25.61
C GLN A 156 30.79 -11.71 -24.93
N ILE A 157 29.74 -11.47 -24.14
CA ILE A 157 29.55 -10.22 -23.39
C ILE A 157 29.97 -10.47 -21.94
N PHE A 158 31.09 -9.85 -21.55
CA PHE A 158 31.61 -9.94 -20.19
C PHE A 158 31.26 -8.67 -19.43
N ASN A 159 30.66 -8.80 -18.25
CA ASN A 159 30.50 -7.68 -17.34
C ASN A 159 31.80 -7.48 -16.54
N ALA A 160 32.35 -6.27 -16.60
CA ALA A 160 33.50 -5.85 -15.80
C ALA A 160 33.11 -4.58 -15.04
N ASP A 161 32.68 -4.76 -13.79
CA ASP A 161 32.37 -3.67 -12.87
C ASP A 161 33.35 -3.70 -11.70
N GLU A 162 33.88 -2.54 -11.33
CA GLU A 162 34.75 -2.38 -10.17
C GLU A 162 33.88 -2.35 -8.90
N SER A 163 33.96 -3.42 -8.11
CA SER A 163 33.40 -3.40 -6.76
C SER A 163 34.32 -2.55 -5.87
N GLY A 164 33.87 -1.33 -5.54
CA GLY A 164 34.61 -0.44 -4.64
C GLY A 164 34.85 -1.10 -3.28
N PHE A 165 36.10 -1.42 -2.97
CA PHE A 165 36.49 -1.93 -1.67
C PHE A 165 36.42 -0.79 -0.64
N SER A 166 35.46 -0.86 0.29
CA SER A 166 35.40 0.10 1.40
C SER A 166 36.31 -0.39 2.53
N ASP A 167 37.39 0.34 2.81
CA ASP A 167 38.23 0.17 4.00
C ASP A 167 37.46 0.61 5.25
N LYS A 168 36.57 -0.25 5.76
CA LYS A 168 35.92 0.01 7.05
C LYS A 168 36.87 -0.41 8.17
N ALA A 169 37.81 0.47 8.51
CA ALA A 169 38.35 0.49 9.87
C ALA A 169 37.18 0.80 10.81
N LYS A 170 36.70 -0.22 11.55
CA LYS A 170 35.81 -0.01 12.69
C LYS A 170 36.58 0.82 13.71
N GLY A 171 36.28 2.12 13.79
CA GLY A 171 36.65 2.94 14.94
C GLY A 171 35.92 2.41 16.17
N ASN A 172 36.70 2.02 17.17
CA ASN A 172 36.24 1.64 18.51
C ASN A 172 35.52 2.79 19.21
#